data_AF-A0A4W3K0U9-F1
#
_entry.id   AF-A0A4W3K0U9-F1
#
_cell.length_a   1.000
_cell.length_b   1.000
_cell.length_c   1.000
_cell.angle_alpha   90.00
_cell.angle_beta   90.00
_cell.angle_gamma   90.00
#
_symmetry.space_group_name_H-M   'P 1'
#
loop_
_entity.id
_entity.type
_entity.pdbx_description
1 polymer ?
#
loop_
_entity_poly.entity_id
_entity_poly.type
_entity_poly.pdbx_seq_one_letter_code
_entity_poly.pdbx_strand_id
1 'polypeptide(L)'
;MQQNYLYPQIYMVDGNPNINPCVTAPAWSLQPLKKKRKLDWRNIGTILILFLVLLALAGVALGTMHIMQLQKELNELKQVNTAREPRTEKQIGFRNLTVPVKQKEKAAHLTGKSFTGDSKTIMWEDSLGHAFTRGIQYKDRGLLINETGLFFIYSKVYFRGQICQKNMYLEHNVFKRTERYPKDIILMEMKTLNPCTGNGARWIKNSYEAGIFQLSKGESVYVNVSRPELVSFDESKTFFGLYKL
;
A
#
# COMPACT_ATOMS: atom_id res chain seq x y z
N MET A 1 24.99 -89.98 20.20
CA MET A 1 24.59 -90.92 21.26
C MET A 1 23.09 -91.11 21.17
N GLN A 2 22.65 -92.35 20.93
CA GLN A 2 21.27 -92.79 21.04
C GLN A 2 20.77 -92.72 22.49
N GLN A 3 19.44 -92.75 22.65
CA GLN A 3 18.61 -93.49 23.63
C GLN A 3 17.44 -92.61 24.08
N ASN A 4 16.21 -93.09 24.31
CA ASN A 4 15.60 -94.41 24.20
C ASN A 4 14.08 -94.19 24.24
N TYR A 5 13.32 -95.07 23.57
CA TYR A 5 11.87 -95.17 23.76
C TYR A 5 11.56 -96.00 25.01
N LEU A 6 10.46 -95.70 25.70
CA LEU A 6 9.77 -96.64 26.59
C LEU A 6 8.24 -96.44 26.47
N TYR A 7 7.57 -97.38 25.80
CA TYR A 7 6.20 -97.79 26.13
C TYR A 7 6.30 -98.80 27.28
N PRO A 8 5.31 -99.04 28.17
CA PRO A 8 3.93 -99.43 27.82
C PRO A 8 2.89 -98.93 28.90
N GLN A 9 1.67 -99.41 29.15
CA GLN A 9 0.96 -100.66 28.86
C GLN A 9 -0.56 -100.43 29.01
N ILE A 10 -1.32 -101.16 28.19
CA ILE A 10 -2.79 -101.26 28.17
C ILE A 10 -3.26 -102.18 29.29
N TYR A 11 -4.40 -101.86 29.92
CA TYR A 11 -5.29 -102.90 30.46
C TYR A 11 -6.74 -102.62 30.09
N MET A 12 -7.37 -103.67 29.54
CA MET A 12 -8.77 -103.78 29.18
C MET A 12 -9.55 -104.35 30.37
N VAL A 13 -10.79 -103.91 30.59
CA VAL A 13 -11.83 -104.73 31.23
C VAL A 13 -13.17 -104.38 30.60
N ASP A 14 -13.80 -105.38 29.99
CA ASP A 14 -15.19 -105.36 29.51
C ASP A 14 -16.18 -105.57 30.68
N GLY A 15 -17.36 -104.94 30.58
CA GLY A 15 -18.47 -105.15 31.52
C GLY A 15 -19.80 -104.56 31.03
N ASN A 16 -20.72 -105.45 30.64
CA ASN A 16 -22.12 -105.23 30.22
C ASN A 16 -23.04 -104.80 31.42
N PRO A 17 -24.38 -104.60 31.27
CA PRO A 17 -25.11 -103.37 30.96
C PRO A 17 -26.09 -102.88 32.09
N ASN A 18 -26.78 -101.75 31.83
CA ASN A 18 -27.84 -101.07 32.63
C ASN A 18 -27.33 -100.32 33.89
N ILE A 19 -27.64 -99.05 34.18
CA ILE A 19 -28.92 -98.32 34.18
C ILE A 19 -28.66 -96.80 33.97
N ASN A 20 -29.58 -96.12 33.26
CA ASN A 20 -29.85 -94.65 33.14
C ASN A 20 -29.73 -93.79 34.43
N PRO A 21 -29.89 -92.42 34.39
CA PRO A 21 -29.95 -91.45 33.27
C PRO A 21 -29.14 -90.14 33.48
N CYS A 22 -29.05 -89.34 32.39
CA CYS A 22 -28.95 -87.87 32.32
C CYS A 22 -27.65 -87.16 32.80
N VAL A 23 -26.98 -86.42 31.88
CA VAL A 23 -26.97 -84.93 31.79
C VAL A 23 -25.98 -84.49 30.68
N THR A 24 -26.41 -83.44 29.99
CA THR A 24 -25.91 -82.68 28.82
C THR A 24 -24.53 -82.00 28.91
N ALA A 25 -23.81 -81.89 27.77
CA ALA A 25 -23.18 -80.66 27.20
C ALA A 25 -22.15 -81.00 26.08
N PRO A 26 -21.69 -80.06 25.24
CA PRO A 26 -22.36 -79.59 24.03
C PRO A 26 -21.58 -79.95 22.74
N ALA A 27 -22.30 -80.29 21.67
CA ALA A 27 -21.74 -80.37 20.33
C ALA A 27 -21.69 -78.96 19.70
N TRP A 28 -20.49 -78.42 19.47
CA TRP A 28 -20.31 -77.16 18.78
C TRP A 28 -20.38 -77.40 17.27
N SER A 29 -21.50 -77.05 16.66
CA SER A 29 -21.59 -76.87 15.21
C SER A 29 -21.12 -75.47 14.84
N LEU A 30 -20.00 -75.40 14.13
CA LEU A 30 -19.48 -74.17 13.52
C LEU A 30 -20.49 -73.62 12.52
N GLN A 31 -21.03 -72.43 12.78
CA GLN A 31 -21.84 -71.68 11.82
C GLN A 31 -20.97 -71.05 10.73
N PRO A 32 -21.46 -70.93 9.47
CA PRO A 32 -20.73 -70.26 8.41
C PRO A 32 -20.64 -68.74 8.66
N LEU A 33 -19.44 -68.20 8.44
CA LEU A 33 -19.11 -66.78 8.50
C LEU A 33 -20.09 -65.91 7.68
N LYS A 34 -20.73 -64.94 8.34
CA LYS A 34 -21.42 -63.84 7.66
C LYS A 34 -20.40 -62.98 6.91
N LYS A 35 -20.53 -62.94 5.58
CA LYS A 35 -19.73 -62.14 4.65
C LYS A 35 -19.86 -60.65 5.01
N LYS A 36 -18.78 -60.00 5.45
CA LYS A 36 -18.74 -58.53 5.64
C LYS A 36 -19.05 -57.85 4.31
N ARG A 37 -20.12 -57.05 4.26
CA ARG A 37 -20.41 -56.14 3.14
C ARG A 37 -19.19 -55.23 2.97
N LYS A 38 -18.48 -55.34 1.85
CA LYS A 38 -17.43 -54.37 1.48
C LYS A 38 -18.13 -53.03 1.31
N LEU A 39 -17.86 -52.12 2.23
CA LEU A 39 -18.28 -50.73 2.14
C LEU A 39 -17.59 -50.15 0.89
N ASP A 40 -18.39 -49.83 -0.13
CA ASP A 40 -17.89 -49.43 -1.44
C ASP A 40 -17.29 -48.01 -1.34
N TRP A 41 -15.98 -47.95 -1.12
CA TRP A 41 -15.21 -46.71 -0.89
C TRP A 41 -15.44 -45.67 -2.02
N ARG A 42 -15.74 -46.15 -3.23
CA ARG A 42 -16.04 -45.31 -4.38
C ARG A 42 -17.32 -44.50 -4.19
N ASN A 43 -18.34 -45.06 -3.54
CA ASN A 43 -19.61 -44.37 -3.25
C ASN A 43 -19.47 -43.35 -2.11
N ILE A 44 -18.55 -43.59 -1.16
CA ILE A 44 -18.25 -42.61 -0.11
C ILE A 44 -17.52 -41.40 -0.70
N GLY A 45 -16.56 -41.64 -1.61
CA GLY A 45 -15.87 -40.58 -2.33
C GLY A 45 -16.80 -39.70 -3.15
N THR A 46 -17.76 -40.28 -3.88
CA THR A 46 -18.74 -39.51 -4.65
C THR A 46 -19.68 -38.69 -3.76
N ILE A 47 -20.13 -39.24 -2.62
CA ILE A 47 -20.95 -38.51 -1.64
C ILE A 47 -20.17 -37.32 -1.04
N LEU A 48 -18.90 -37.51 -0.70
CA LEU A 48 -18.05 -36.44 -0.18
C LEU A 48 -17.84 -35.33 -1.22
N ILE A 49 -17.59 -35.68 -2.49
CA ILE A 49 -17.44 -34.70 -3.57
C ILE A 49 -18.74 -33.91 -3.77
N LEU A 50 -19.89 -34.59 -3.79
CA LEU A 50 -21.19 -33.92 -3.92
C LEU A 50 -21.46 -32.96 -2.75
N PHE A 51 -21.10 -33.36 -1.52
CA PHE A 51 -21.23 -32.50 -0.35
C PHE A 51 -20.33 -31.26 -0.44
N LEU A 52 -19.07 -31.42 -0.89
CA LEU A 52 -18.16 -30.29 -1.10
C LEU A 52 -18.67 -29.32 -2.18
N VAL A 53 -19.22 -29.85 -3.27
CA VAL A 53 -19.82 -29.02 -4.34
C VAL A 53 -21.03 -28.24 -3.81
N LEU A 54 -21.90 -28.87 -3.01
CA LEU A 54 -23.03 -28.17 -2.38
C LEU A 54 -22.59 -27.06 -1.43
N LEU A 55 -21.55 -27.30 -0.61
CA LEU A 55 -20.99 -26.28 0.26
C LEU A 55 -20.39 -25.10 -0.53
N ALA A 56 -19.70 -25.39 -1.63
CA ALA A 56 -19.16 -24.35 -2.51
C ALA A 56 -20.29 -23.51 -3.13
N LEU A 57 -21.35 -24.14 -3.64
CA LEU A 57 -22.51 -23.44 -4.21
C LEU A 57 -23.25 -22.60 -3.16
N ALA A 58 -23.43 -23.12 -1.95
CA ALA A 58 -24.04 -22.37 -0.84
C ALA A 58 -23.18 -21.15 -0.46
N GLY A 59 -21.86 -21.31 -0.39
CA GLY A 59 -20.94 -20.20 -0.13
C GLY A 59 -21.00 -19.11 -1.20
N VAL A 60 -21.06 -19.50 -2.49
CA VAL A 60 -21.24 -18.56 -3.60
C VAL A 60 -22.59 -17.84 -3.49
N ALA A 61 -23.68 -18.58 -3.23
CA ALA A 61 -25.02 -17.99 -3.09
C ALA A 61 -25.06 -16.96 -1.95
N LEU A 62 -24.56 -17.30 -0.76
CA LEU A 62 -24.47 -16.39 0.38
C LEU A 62 -23.59 -15.16 0.06
N GLY A 63 -22.45 -15.37 -0.60
CA GLY A 63 -21.57 -14.29 -1.04
C GLY A 63 -22.26 -13.32 -2.01
N THR A 64 -22.95 -13.86 -3.01
CA THR A 64 -23.70 -13.03 -3.99
C THR A 64 -24.85 -12.26 -3.33
N MET A 65 -25.59 -12.88 -2.41
CA MET A 65 -26.65 -12.22 -1.64
C MET A 65 -26.10 -11.05 -0.80
N HIS A 66 -24.97 -11.26 -0.11
CA HIS A 66 -24.35 -10.21 0.68
C HIS A 66 -23.81 -9.06 -0.18
N ILE A 67 -23.23 -9.37 -1.35
CA ILE A 67 -22.78 -8.34 -2.30
C ILE A 67 -23.97 -7.55 -2.85
N MET A 68 -25.08 -8.21 -3.18
CA MET A 68 -26.30 -7.53 -3.66
C MET A 68 -26.90 -6.62 -2.59
N GLN A 69 -26.89 -7.03 -1.33
CA GLN A 69 -27.34 -6.20 -0.21
C GLN A 69 -26.48 -4.93 -0.07
N LEU A 70 -25.16 -5.06 -0.13
CA LEU A 70 -24.23 -3.93 -0.09
C LEU A 70 -24.41 -3.00 -1.31
N GLN A 71 -24.63 -3.56 -2.49
CA GLN A 71 -24.91 -2.78 -3.69
C GLN A 71 -26.22 -2.00 -3.57
N LYS A 72 -27.24 -2.56 -2.91
CA LYS A 72 -28.51 -1.89 -2.64
C LYS A 72 -28.33 -0.69 -1.70
N GLU A 73 -27.63 -0.87 -0.59
CA GLU A 73 -27.31 0.22 0.34
C GLU A 73 -26.50 1.33 -0.34
N LEU A 74 -25.52 0.98 -1.18
CA LEU A 74 -24.76 1.95 -1.98
C LEU A 74 -25.65 2.72 -2.97
N ASN A 75 -26.63 2.07 -3.59
CA ASN A 75 -27.53 2.72 -4.54
C ASN A 75 -28.51 3.67 -3.83
N GLU A 76 -28.98 3.31 -2.63
CA GLU A 76 -29.81 4.19 -1.80
C GLU A 76 -29.01 5.42 -1.34
N LEU A 77 -27.76 5.24 -0.89
CA LEU A 77 -26.87 6.35 -0.55
C LEU A 77 -26.54 7.23 -1.76
N LYS A 78 -26.32 6.64 -2.94
CA LYS A 78 -26.11 7.40 -4.18
C LYS A 78 -27.33 8.22 -4.56
N GLN A 79 -28.55 7.68 -4.43
CA GLN A 79 -29.77 8.46 -4.72
C GLN A 79 -29.97 9.62 -3.75
N VAL A 80 -29.73 9.39 -2.45
CA VAL A 80 -29.80 10.45 -1.42
C VAL A 80 -28.75 11.54 -1.67
N ASN A 81 -27.55 11.15 -2.10
CA ASN A 81 -26.47 12.08 -2.46
C ASN A 81 -26.64 12.73 -3.84
N THR A 82 -27.48 12.20 -4.74
CA THR A 82 -27.76 12.83 -6.06
C THR A 82 -28.81 13.93 -5.92
N ALA A 83 -29.65 13.88 -4.88
CA ALA A 83 -30.65 14.92 -4.57
C ALA A 83 -30.07 16.11 -3.77
N ARG A 84 -28.84 16.02 -3.26
CA ARG A 84 -28.10 17.12 -2.61
C ARG A 84 -26.85 17.39 -3.44
N GLU A 85 -26.65 18.63 -3.90
CA GLU A 85 -25.52 19.03 -4.74
C GLU A 85 -24.14 18.48 -4.28
N PRO A 86 -23.20 18.24 -5.21
CA PRO A 86 -22.02 17.44 -4.93
C PRO A 86 -20.98 18.23 -4.15
N ARG A 87 -20.84 17.92 -2.86
CA ARG A 87 -19.61 18.17 -2.11
C ARG A 87 -18.57 17.14 -2.54
N THR A 88 -17.47 17.65 -3.07
CA THR A 88 -16.24 16.96 -3.48
C THR A 88 -15.79 15.89 -2.49
N GLU A 89 -15.83 14.63 -2.93
CA GLU A 89 -15.01 13.56 -2.36
C GLU A 89 -14.30 12.78 -3.48
N LYS A 90 -13.06 12.42 -3.18
CA LYS A 90 -11.99 12.00 -4.08
C LYS A 90 -12.35 10.75 -4.90
N GLN A 91 -12.14 10.82 -6.22
CA GLN A 91 -11.98 9.63 -7.06
C GLN A 91 -10.60 9.66 -7.75
N ILE A 92 -9.74 8.75 -7.30
CA ILE A 92 -8.54 8.31 -8.01
C ILE A 92 -9.00 7.37 -9.14
N GLY A 93 -8.55 7.65 -10.37
CA GLY A 93 -8.38 6.64 -11.42
C GLY A 93 -9.62 6.15 -12.17
N PHE A 94 -10.09 6.93 -13.14
CA PHE A 94 -10.42 6.54 -14.53
C PHE A 94 -11.26 7.68 -15.14
N ARG A 95 -10.60 8.66 -15.76
CA ARG A 95 -11.28 9.72 -16.51
C ARG A 95 -11.36 9.27 -17.96
N ASN A 96 -12.58 9.07 -18.48
CA ASN A 96 -12.80 8.80 -19.90
C ASN A 96 -12.08 9.84 -20.76
N LEU A 97 -11.11 9.38 -21.57
CA LEU A 97 -10.47 10.17 -22.61
C LEU A 97 -11.49 10.43 -23.71
N THR A 98 -12.25 11.53 -23.62
CA THR A 98 -12.96 12.12 -24.78
C THR A 98 -13.42 13.56 -24.58
N VAL A 99 -12.91 14.25 -23.55
CA VAL A 99 -13.05 15.71 -23.46
C VAL A 99 -11.64 16.30 -23.62
N PRO A 100 -11.39 17.21 -24.59
CA PRO A 100 -10.17 18.01 -24.54
C PRO A 100 -10.23 18.73 -23.20
N VAL A 101 -9.36 18.37 -22.26
CA VAL A 101 -9.26 19.03 -20.95
C VAL A 101 -9.01 20.49 -21.24
N LYS A 102 -10.06 21.31 -21.19
CA LYS A 102 -9.97 22.75 -21.37
C LYS A 102 -8.96 23.26 -20.36
N GLN A 103 -7.86 23.76 -20.91
CA GLN A 103 -6.66 24.37 -20.34
C GLN A 103 -6.93 25.39 -19.21
N LYS A 104 -7.50 24.93 -18.09
CA LYS A 104 -7.81 25.77 -16.91
C LYS A 104 -6.94 25.43 -15.70
N GLU A 105 -6.17 24.35 -15.76
CA GLU A 105 -5.27 23.97 -14.68
C GLU A 105 -4.16 25.03 -14.53
N LYS A 106 -4.02 25.58 -13.31
CA LYS A 106 -3.00 26.55 -12.95
C LYS A 106 -2.01 25.83 -12.06
N ALA A 107 -0.94 25.32 -12.66
CA ALA A 107 0.05 24.53 -11.96
C ALA A 107 1.44 24.72 -12.57
N ALA A 108 2.46 24.60 -11.75
CA ALA A 108 3.85 24.52 -12.18
C ALA A 108 4.60 23.55 -11.28
N HIS A 109 5.51 22.81 -11.89
CA HIS A 109 6.53 22.01 -11.23
C HIS A 109 7.86 22.37 -11.88
N LEU A 110 8.76 22.94 -11.09
CA LEU A 110 10.08 23.36 -11.55
C LEU A 110 11.13 22.46 -10.91
N THR A 111 12.19 22.16 -11.66
CA THR A 111 13.30 21.32 -11.21
C THR A 111 14.58 22.13 -11.08
N GLY A 112 15.47 21.75 -10.17
CA GLY A 112 16.70 22.52 -9.89
C GLY A 112 17.59 22.62 -11.13
N LYS A 113 18.05 23.82 -11.48
CA LYS A 113 18.92 24.05 -12.66
C LYS A 113 20.34 24.44 -12.26
N SER A 114 20.48 25.55 -11.55
CA SER A 114 21.77 26.07 -11.07
C SER A 114 21.56 27.31 -10.19
N PHE A 115 22.65 27.94 -9.79
CA PHE A 115 22.68 29.26 -9.14
C PHE A 115 23.70 30.15 -9.87
N THR A 116 23.72 31.45 -9.59
CA THR A 116 24.66 32.39 -10.23
C THR A 116 25.34 33.26 -9.18
N GLY A 117 26.66 33.30 -9.22
CA GLY A 117 27.47 34.08 -8.27
C GLY A 117 27.08 33.77 -6.83
N ASP A 118 26.87 34.82 -6.04
CA ASP A 118 26.50 34.72 -4.63
C ASP A 118 24.97 34.79 -4.40
N SER A 119 24.17 34.60 -5.45
CA SER A 119 22.71 34.66 -5.33
C SER A 119 22.17 33.47 -4.53
N LYS A 120 21.46 33.78 -3.45
CA LYS A 120 20.70 32.79 -2.66
C LYS A 120 19.47 32.24 -3.39
N THR A 121 18.99 32.95 -4.41
CA THR A 121 17.81 32.56 -5.19
C THR A 121 18.21 31.60 -6.30
N ILE A 122 17.73 30.37 -6.20
CA ILE A 122 18.01 29.29 -7.15
C ILE A 122 17.36 29.56 -8.51
N MET A 123 18.04 29.17 -9.58
CA MET A 123 17.46 29.08 -10.93
C MET A 123 16.86 27.71 -11.17
N TRP A 124 15.79 27.70 -11.94
CA TRP A 124 14.94 26.55 -12.13
C TRP A 124 14.81 26.22 -13.61
N GLU A 125 14.60 24.95 -13.91
CA GLU A 125 14.16 24.46 -15.21
C GLU A 125 12.64 24.33 -15.18
N ASP A 126 11.98 24.82 -16.23
CA ASP A 126 10.53 24.99 -16.30
C ASP A 126 9.88 24.24 -17.47
N SER A 127 10.68 23.64 -18.36
CA SER A 127 10.21 23.08 -19.61
C SER A 127 10.72 21.67 -19.94
N LEU A 128 11.90 21.30 -19.45
CA LEU A 128 12.55 20.02 -19.77
C LEU A 128 12.43 19.00 -18.63
N GLY A 129 12.52 17.72 -18.97
CA GLY A 129 12.49 16.62 -17.98
C GLY A 129 11.14 16.53 -17.27
N HIS A 130 11.16 16.47 -15.94
CA HIS A 130 9.94 16.47 -15.13
C HIS A 130 9.32 17.87 -14.91
N ALA A 131 9.94 18.94 -15.41
CA ALA A 131 9.45 20.30 -15.23
C ALA A 131 8.30 20.64 -16.19
N PHE A 132 7.36 21.45 -15.71
CA PHE A 132 6.32 22.04 -16.55
C PHE A 132 5.74 23.31 -15.93
N THR A 133 5.16 24.15 -16.80
CA THR A 133 4.31 25.27 -16.40
C THR A 133 2.98 25.23 -17.18
N ARG A 134 1.86 25.46 -16.49
CA ARG A 134 0.50 25.51 -17.07
C ARG A 134 -0.27 26.65 -16.42
N GLY A 135 -0.50 27.73 -17.17
CA GLY A 135 -1.24 28.89 -16.68
C GLY A 135 -0.52 29.70 -15.59
N ILE A 136 0.69 29.31 -15.20
CA ILE A 136 1.64 30.01 -14.33
C ILE A 136 2.88 30.28 -15.16
N GLN A 137 3.52 31.43 -15.00
CA GLN A 137 4.72 31.78 -15.78
C GLN A 137 5.96 31.67 -14.92
N TYR A 138 7.03 31.09 -15.46
CA TYR A 138 8.35 31.20 -14.85
C TYR A 138 9.05 32.44 -15.40
N LYS A 139 9.43 33.37 -14.52
CA LYS A 139 10.12 34.62 -14.89
C LYS A 139 11.02 35.08 -13.76
N ASP A 140 12.22 35.54 -14.10
CA ASP A 140 13.18 36.12 -13.15
C ASP A 140 13.42 35.24 -11.91
N ARG A 141 13.51 33.92 -12.12
CA ARG A 141 13.68 32.88 -11.07
C ARG A 141 12.47 32.60 -10.18
N GLY A 142 11.32 33.23 -10.44
CA GLY A 142 10.09 33.02 -9.69
C GLY A 142 8.92 32.52 -10.53
N LEU A 143 7.89 32.06 -9.85
CA LEU A 143 6.60 31.70 -10.45
C LEU A 143 5.63 32.89 -10.33
N LEU A 144 5.34 33.52 -11.46
CA LEU A 144 4.42 34.65 -11.59
C LEU A 144 2.96 34.16 -11.64
N ILE A 145 2.15 34.68 -10.72
CA ILE A 145 0.75 34.33 -10.58
C ILE A 145 -0.11 35.17 -11.54
N ASN A 146 -0.78 34.48 -12.46
CA ASN A 146 -1.63 35.12 -13.46
C ASN A 146 -3.08 35.33 -12.98
N GLU A 147 -3.49 34.65 -11.92
CA GLU A 147 -4.87 34.63 -11.44
C GLU A 147 -4.91 34.52 -9.92
N THR A 148 -5.64 35.41 -9.26
CA THR A 148 -5.81 35.41 -7.80
C THR A 148 -6.51 34.13 -7.34
N GLY A 149 -6.08 33.56 -6.21
CA GLY A 149 -6.70 32.38 -5.62
C GLY A 149 -5.90 31.78 -4.47
N LEU A 150 -6.39 30.65 -3.96
CA LEU A 150 -5.65 29.81 -3.03
C LEU A 150 -4.75 28.86 -3.82
N PHE A 151 -3.48 28.80 -3.44
CA PHE A 151 -2.49 27.94 -4.06
C PHE A 151 -1.87 27.05 -3.01
N PHE A 152 -1.76 25.76 -3.31
CA PHE A 152 -0.86 24.88 -2.59
C PHE A 152 0.54 25.05 -3.17
N ILE A 153 1.49 25.47 -2.34
CA ILE A 153 2.88 25.70 -2.69
C ILE A 153 3.71 24.62 -2.02
N TYR A 154 4.70 24.07 -2.72
CA TYR A 154 5.64 23.08 -2.18
C TYR A 154 7.05 23.31 -2.70
N SER A 155 8.04 23.02 -1.88
CA SER A 155 9.45 23.11 -2.26
C SER A 155 10.26 22.05 -1.52
N LYS A 156 11.17 21.40 -2.24
CA LYS A 156 12.14 20.46 -1.72
C LYS A 156 13.54 20.91 -2.09
N VAL A 157 14.45 20.91 -1.12
CA VAL A 157 15.87 21.16 -1.34
C VAL A 157 16.70 20.04 -0.74
N TYR A 158 17.61 19.50 -1.53
CA TYR A 158 18.57 18.48 -1.12
C TYR A 158 19.94 19.09 -0.91
N PHE A 159 20.34 19.24 0.34
CA PHE A 159 21.68 19.67 0.73
C PHE A 159 22.60 18.46 0.89
N ARG A 160 23.83 18.59 0.41
CA ARG A 160 24.91 17.63 0.59
C ARG A 160 26.24 18.33 0.77
N GLY A 161 27.09 17.79 1.65
CA GLY A 161 28.45 18.26 1.83
C GLY A 161 29.43 17.12 1.96
N GLN A 162 30.66 17.33 1.49
CA GLN A 162 31.72 16.35 1.65
C GLN A 162 32.38 16.42 3.03
N ILE A 163 32.50 17.64 3.57
CA ILE A 163 33.13 17.92 4.84
C ILE A 163 32.08 18.61 5.71
N CYS A 164 31.83 18.04 6.89
CA CYS A 164 31.01 18.70 7.89
C CYS A 164 31.79 19.86 8.52
N GLN A 165 31.27 21.08 8.35
CA GLN A 165 31.83 22.29 8.95
C GLN A 165 31.10 22.61 10.26
N LYS A 166 31.85 22.98 11.30
CA LYS A 166 31.28 23.50 12.55
C LYS A 166 30.62 24.87 12.32
N ASN A 167 29.58 25.18 13.09
CA ASN A 167 28.87 26.46 13.05
C ASN A 167 28.25 26.80 11.68
N MET A 168 27.95 25.77 10.88
CA MET A 168 27.21 25.93 9.64
C MET A 168 25.71 25.94 9.92
N TYR A 169 24.97 26.74 9.14
CA TYR A 169 23.51 26.68 9.11
C TYR A 169 22.99 26.50 7.70
N LEU A 170 21.87 25.78 7.58
CA LEU A 170 21.11 25.63 6.36
C LEU A 170 19.80 26.38 6.51
N GLU A 171 19.44 27.09 5.46
CA GLU A 171 18.19 27.85 5.36
C GLU A 171 17.54 27.50 4.02
N HIS A 172 16.23 27.31 4.03
CA HIS A 172 15.40 27.07 2.85
C HIS A 172 14.12 27.85 3.05
N ASN A 173 13.91 28.90 2.25
CA ASN A 173 12.81 29.84 2.40
C ASN A 173 12.01 29.93 1.11
N VAL A 174 10.71 29.77 1.20
CA VAL A 174 9.76 30.09 0.14
C VAL A 174 9.14 31.44 0.47
N PHE A 175 9.20 32.39 -0.46
CA PHE A 175 8.75 33.76 -0.23
C PHE A 175 8.06 34.34 -1.46
N LYS A 176 7.28 35.39 -1.27
CA LYS A 176 6.63 36.13 -2.37
C LYS A 176 7.05 37.58 -2.43
N ARG A 177 7.00 38.14 -3.64
CA ARG A 177 7.14 39.58 -3.92
C ARG A 177 5.88 40.11 -4.58
N THR A 178 5.58 41.38 -4.29
CA THR A 178 4.43 42.10 -4.84
C THR A 178 4.81 43.56 -5.02
N GLU A 179 4.35 44.21 -6.09
CA GLU A 179 4.60 45.65 -6.32
C GLU A 179 4.02 46.53 -5.20
N ARG A 180 3.02 46.03 -4.47
CA ARG A 180 2.36 46.75 -3.37
C ARG A 180 3.20 46.84 -2.10
N TYR A 181 4.26 46.02 -1.99
CA TYR A 181 5.09 45.95 -0.78
C TYR A 181 6.55 45.70 -1.15
N PRO A 182 7.48 46.62 -0.81
CA PRO A 182 8.84 46.58 -1.33
C PRO A 182 9.75 45.51 -0.71
N LYS A 183 9.29 44.79 0.33
CA LYS A 183 10.09 43.76 1.00
C LYS A 183 9.56 42.36 0.68
N ASP A 184 10.47 41.38 0.74
CA ASP A 184 10.13 39.97 0.59
C ASP A 184 9.21 39.51 1.74
N ILE A 185 8.13 38.80 1.40
CA ILE A 185 7.20 38.22 2.37
C ILE A 185 7.46 36.72 2.45
N ILE A 186 8.04 36.26 3.55
CA ILE A 186 8.30 34.83 3.80
C ILE A 186 6.97 34.09 3.98
N LEU A 187 6.80 32.99 3.23
CA LEU A 187 5.64 32.11 3.32
C LEU A 187 5.96 30.87 4.14
N MET A 188 7.14 30.28 3.92
CA MET A 188 7.65 29.10 4.61
C MET A 188 9.17 29.25 4.80
N GLU A 189 9.68 28.78 5.93
CA GLU A 189 11.11 28.84 6.27
C GLU A 189 11.52 27.65 7.15
N MET A 190 12.64 27.04 6.76
CA MET A 190 13.33 26.02 7.52
C MET A 190 14.75 26.50 7.79
N LYS A 191 15.13 26.51 9.06
CA LYS A 191 16.47 26.84 9.51
C LYS A 191 17.05 25.73 10.37
N THR A 192 18.16 25.16 9.95
CA THR A 192 18.88 24.12 10.68
C THR A 192 20.26 24.62 11.08
N LEU A 193 20.53 24.68 12.38
CA LEU A 193 21.86 24.94 12.93
C LEU A 193 22.62 23.62 13.06
N ASN A 194 23.90 23.62 12.70
CA ASN A 194 24.79 22.45 12.79
C ASN A 194 24.16 21.20 12.16
N PRO A 195 23.95 21.19 10.83
CA PRO A 195 23.22 20.12 10.13
C PRO A 195 23.92 18.76 10.14
N CYS A 196 25.15 18.68 10.63
CA CYS A 196 25.95 17.46 10.61
C CYS A 196 26.83 17.36 11.87
N THR A 197 27.22 16.14 12.23
CA THR A 197 28.06 15.82 13.39
C THR A 197 29.28 15.03 12.93
N GLY A 198 30.43 15.27 13.56
CA GLY A 198 31.69 14.62 13.24
C GLY A 198 32.55 15.43 12.25
N ASN A 199 33.83 15.61 12.57
CA ASN A 199 34.75 16.35 11.70
C ASN A 199 34.99 15.56 10.40
N GLY A 200 34.79 16.19 9.25
CA GLY A 200 35.19 15.61 7.95
C GLY A 200 34.26 14.53 7.37
N ALA A 201 33.15 14.20 8.03
CA ALA A 201 32.19 13.24 7.49
C ALA A 201 31.34 13.86 6.36
N ARG A 202 31.04 13.06 5.33
CA ARG A 202 30.02 13.38 4.32
C ARG A 202 28.66 13.43 4.99
N TRP A 203 27.81 14.34 4.55
CA TRP A 203 26.48 14.51 5.13
C TRP A 203 25.46 14.93 4.07
N ILE A 204 24.20 14.61 4.37
CA ILE A 204 23.04 14.91 3.54
C ILE A 204 21.94 15.46 4.45
N LYS A 205 21.22 16.47 3.98
CA LYS A 205 19.99 16.97 4.60
C LYS A 205 18.95 17.30 3.56
N ASN A 206 17.71 16.91 3.83
CA ASN A 206 16.56 17.27 3.03
C ASN A 206 15.75 18.33 3.77
N SER A 207 15.31 19.35 3.06
CA SER A 207 14.26 20.25 3.50
C SER A 207 13.07 20.11 2.57
N TYR A 208 11.88 19.94 3.13
CA TYR A 208 10.62 19.90 2.39
C TYR A 208 9.61 20.76 3.11
N GLU A 209 8.99 21.68 2.38
CA GLU A 209 7.98 22.59 2.92
C GLU A 209 6.80 22.63 1.98
N ALA A 210 5.59 22.70 2.55
CA ALA A 210 4.39 22.90 1.76
C ALA A 210 3.29 23.56 2.59
N GLY A 211 2.44 24.32 1.93
CA GLY A 211 1.34 25.05 2.58
C GLY A 211 0.38 25.66 1.57
N ILE A 212 -0.79 26.05 2.07
CA ILE A 212 -1.82 26.73 1.27
C ILE A 212 -1.74 28.23 1.56
N PHE A 213 -1.62 29.03 0.50
CA PHE A 213 -1.51 30.49 0.60
C PHE A 213 -2.43 31.17 -0.39
N GLN A 214 -2.98 32.31 0.00
CA GLN A 214 -3.67 33.19 -0.93
C GLN A 214 -2.66 34.03 -1.69
N LEU A 215 -2.65 33.87 -3.02
CA LEU A 215 -1.81 34.64 -3.93
C LEU A 215 -2.67 35.52 -4.82
N SER A 216 -2.21 36.74 -5.06
CA SER A 216 -2.85 37.69 -5.96
C SER A 216 -2.19 37.67 -7.34
N LYS A 217 -2.97 37.98 -8.38
CA LYS A 217 -2.43 38.24 -9.71
C LYS A 217 -1.31 39.29 -9.64
N GLY A 218 -0.18 39.01 -10.28
CA GLY A 218 1.01 39.86 -10.29
C GLY A 218 2.02 39.56 -9.19
N GLU A 219 1.66 38.76 -8.17
CA GLU A 219 2.64 38.29 -7.20
C GLU A 219 3.54 37.22 -7.82
N SER A 220 4.80 37.17 -7.38
CA SER A 220 5.76 36.15 -7.80
C SER A 220 6.28 35.40 -6.58
N VAL A 221 6.38 34.07 -6.69
CA VAL A 221 6.88 33.19 -5.62
C VAL A 221 8.27 32.67 -5.96
N TYR A 222 9.17 32.71 -4.99
CA TYR A 222 10.58 32.41 -5.13
C TYR A 222 11.06 31.47 -4.01
N VAL A 223 12.26 30.92 -4.21
CA VAL A 223 12.93 30.07 -3.22
C VAL A 223 14.35 30.56 -3.01
N ASN A 224 14.71 30.80 -1.74
CA ASN A 224 16.07 31.10 -1.31
C ASN A 224 16.65 29.95 -0.51
N VAL A 225 17.97 29.78 -0.62
CA VAL A 225 18.74 28.87 0.25
C VAL A 225 19.97 29.57 0.82
N SER A 226 20.42 29.18 2.02
CA SER A 226 21.61 29.81 2.62
C SER A 226 22.91 29.50 1.88
N ARG A 227 23.03 28.27 1.34
CA ARG A 227 24.24 27.72 0.74
C ARG A 227 23.94 26.98 -0.57
N PRO A 228 23.72 27.71 -1.68
CA PRO A 228 23.43 27.12 -3.00
C PRO A 228 24.50 26.14 -3.48
N GLU A 229 25.76 26.36 -3.10
CA GLU A 229 26.90 25.50 -3.43
C GLU A 229 26.81 24.09 -2.84
N LEU A 230 25.99 23.91 -1.80
CA LEU A 230 25.73 22.62 -1.17
C LEU A 230 24.46 21.95 -1.68
N VAL A 231 23.73 22.57 -2.63
CA VAL A 231 22.48 22.03 -3.17
C VAL A 231 22.76 21.07 -4.33
N SER A 232 22.05 19.95 -4.34
CA SER A 232 22.00 19.05 -5.50
C SER A 232 20.91 19.50 -6.47
N PHE A 233 21.28 19.94 -7.67
CA PHE A 233 20.35 20.33 -8.76
C PHE A 233 19.89 19.14 -9.61
N ASP A 234 19.72 17.98 -8.98
CA ASP A 234 19.10 16.82 -9.62
C ASP A 234 17.58 17.00 -9.55
N GLU A 235 16.89 16.81 -10.68
CA GLU A 235 15.46 17.06 -10.82
C GLU A 235 14.59 16.32 -9.79
N SER A 236 15.04 15.15 -9.34
CA SER A 236 14.33 14.33 -8.34
C SER A 236 14.60 14.77 -6.88
N LYS A 237 15.64 15.57 -6.68
CA LYS A 237 16.17 15.94 -5.36
C LYS A 237 15.77 17.35 -4.96
N THR A 238 15.83 18.30 -5.89
CA THR A 238 15.51 19.71 -5.64
C THR A 238 14.49 20.19 -6.67
N PHE A 239 13.31 20.57 -6.18
CA PHE A 239 12.18 21.00 -6.99
C PHE A 239 11.30 21.98 -6.24
N PHE A 240 10.56 22.81 -6.96
CA PHE A 240 9.67 23.83 -6.43
C PHE A 240 8.44 23.91 -7.33
N GLY A 241 7.25 23.95 -6.73
CA GLY A 241 6.04 24.06 -7.52
C GLY A 241 4.86 24.60 -6.74
N LEU A 242 3.79 24.82 -7.48
CA LEU A 242 2.51 25.23 -6.93
C LEU A 242 1.37 24.82 -7.85
N TYR A 243 0.17 24.68 -7.29
CA TYR A 243 -1.06 24.57 -8.06
C TYR A 243 -2.20 25.29 -7.37
N LYS A 244 -3.12 25.84 -8.17
CA LYS A 244 -4.34 26.49 -7.68
C LYS A 244 -5.33 25.44 -7.20
N LEU A 245 -5.98 25.72 -6.07
CA LEU A 245 -7.06 24.91 -5.50
C LEU A 245 -8.41 25.22 -6.15
#